data_AF-A0AAW7WVV6-F1
#
_entry.id   AF-A0AAW7WVV6-F1
#
_cell.length_a   1.000
_cell.length_b   1.000
_cell.length_c   1.000
_cell.angle_alpha   90.00
_cell.angle_beta   90.00
_cell.angle_gamma   90.00
#
_symmetry.space_group_name_H-M   'P 1'
#
loop_
_entity.id
_entity.type
_entity.pdbx_description
1 polymer ?
#
loop_
_entity_poly.entity_id
_entity_poly.type
_entity_poly.pdbx_seq_one_letter_code
_entity_poly.pdbx_strand_id
1 'polypeptide(L)'
;MSKINPEWKNIRVFDKSILPALETNLGNNTSSADYFAETSSAYDAANIATFGIENTGVEWKYTAGYRDGEKKYIIGNSSRDYSVSTLEGINNNPFEGFQPIVDIHSHPSTQGASEHDMLNAKGKNGVSFGVYFKDNKTLYEYNSVRSNLNSIKMNSMLDLMRYTFRKYNENDEEE
;
A
#
# COMPACT_ATOMS: atom_id res chain seq x y z
N MET A 1 -20.67 18.81 -4.65
CA MET A 1 -19.57 18.82 -3.67
C MET A 1 -19.95 17.90 -2.52
N SER A 2 -19.23 16.81 -2.31
CA SER A 2 -19.40 15.99 -1.10
C SER A 2 -19.01 16.85 0.10
N LYS A 3 -19.86 16.89 1.13
CA LYS A 3 -19.54 17.57 2.38
C LYS A 3 -18.46 16.75 3.10
N ILE A 4 -17.38 17.41 3.53
CA ILE A 4 -16.36 16.79 4.38
C ILE A 4 -17.07 16.27 5.64
N ASN A 5 -16.90 14.99 5.95
CA ASN A 5 -17.50 14.38 7.13
C ASN A 5 -16.76 14.88 8.38
N PRO A 6 -17.44 15.54 9.33
CA PRO A 6 -16.80 16.11 10.52
C PRO A 6 -16.20 15.05 11.46
N GLU A 7 -16.57 13.77 11.31
CA GLU A 7 -16.03 12.66 12.09
C GLU A 7 -14.70 12.11 11.52
N TRP A 8 -14.23 12.62 10.38
CA TRP A 8 -12.95 12.20 9.83
C TRP A 8 -11.80 12.64 10.72
N LYS A 9 -10.95 11.68 11.08
CA LYS A 9 -9.74 11.95 11.85
C LYS A 9 -8.81 12.82 11.00
N ASN A 10 -8.17 13.81 11.60
CA ASN A 10 -7.14 14.58 10.89
C ASN A 10 -5.80 13.84 10.97
N ILE A 11 -5.01 13.91 9.89
CA ILE A 11 -3.61 13.51 9.89
C ILE A 11 -2.69 14.71 9.73
N ARG A 12 -1.42 14.50 10.08
CA ARG A 12 -0.33 15.44 9.82
C ARG A 12 0.62 14.80 8.81
N VAL A 13 0.91 15.54 7.75
CA VAL A 13 1.87 15.16 6.71
C VAL A 13 2.98 16.20 6.70
N PHE A 14 4.22 15.75 6.85
CA PHE A 14 5.41 16.61 6.87
C PHE A 14 6.02 16.74 5.48
N ASP A 15 6.14 15.63 4.75
CA ASP A 15 6.50 15.65 3.34
C ASP A 15 5.34 16.13 2.48
N LYS A 16 5.26 17.46 2.30
CA LYS A 16 4.21 18.08 1.48
C LYS A 16 4.34 17.80 -0.01
N SER A 17 5.49 17.26 -0.48
CA SER A 17 5.68 16.95 -1.91
C SER A 17 4.85 15.74 -2.36
N ILE A 18 4.43 14.90 -1.40
CA ILE A 18 3.61 13.71 -1.69
C ILE A 18 2.20 14.07 -2.18
N LEU A 19 1.65 15.21 -1.73
CA LEU A 19 0.30 15.65 -2.08
C LEU A 19 0.16 16.01 -3.56
N PRO A 20 1.00 16.89 -4.16
CA PRO A 20 0.95 17.15 -5.59
C PRO A 20 1.39 15.92 -6.41
N ALA A 21 2.26 15.05 -5.87
CA ALA A 21 2.65 13.82 -6.54
C ALA A 21 1.47 12.83 -6.71
N LEU A 22 0.60 12.73 -5.69
CA LEU A 22 -0.65 11.96 -5.78
C LEU A 22 -1.54 12.46 -6.91
N GLU A 23 -1.62 13.77 -7.13
CA GLU A 23 -2.38 14.38 -8.23
C GLU A 23 -1.72 14.20 -9.61
N THR A 24 -0.39 13.99 -9.67
CA THR A 24 0.40 14.01 -10.92
C THR A 24 0.57 12.63 -11.55
N ASN A 25 0.71 11.57 -10.75
CA ASN A 25 0.87 10.20 -11.26
C ASN A 25 -0.48 9.57 -11.62
N LEU A 26 -1.23 10.24 -12.50
CA LEU A 26 -2.51 9.78 -13.01
C LEU A 26 -2.28 8.59 -13.96
N GLY A 27 -2.63 7.40 -13.50
CA GLY A 27 -2.80 6.26 -14.39
C GLY A 27 -3.99 6.50 -15.31
N ASN A 28 -3.77 6.94 -16.55
CA ASN A 28 -4.83 7.06 -17.56
C ASN A 28 -5.14 5.67 -18.16
N ASN A 29 -6.00 4.89 -17.52
CA ASN A 29 -6.64 3.74 -18.16
C ASN A 29 -8.16 3.91 -18.13
N THR A 30 -8.68 4.58 -19.18
CA THR A 30 -10.03 4.61 -19.78
C THR A 30 -11.32 4.55 -18.93
N SER A 31 -11.26 4.49 -17.60
CA SER A 31 -12.44 4.41 -16.71
C SER A 31 -12.20 4.75 -15.22
N SER A 32 -10.97 4.96 -14.75
CA SER A 32 -10.68 5.42 -13.38
C SER A 32 -9.31 6.12 -13.29
N ALA A 33 -9.10 6.92 -12.24
CA ALA A 33 -7.82 7.56 -11.96
C ALA A 33 -7.07 6.79 -10.86
N ASP A 34 -5.87 6.33 -11.18
CA ASP A 34 -4.92 5.81 -10.18
C ASP A 34 -4.13 6.99 -9.62
N TYR A 35 -4.10 7.16 -8.29
CA TYR A 35 -3.36 8.21 -7.61
C TYR A 35 -2.25 7.56 -6.80
N PHE A 36 -0.99 7.73 -7.20
CA PHE A 36 0.14 7.17 -6.49
C PHE A 36 1.24 8.21 -6.25
N ALA A 37 1.97 8.08 -5.17
CA ALA A 37 3.10 8.94 -4.88
C ALA A 37 4.19 8.17 -4.13
N GLU A 38 5.43 8.60 -4.35
CA GLU A 38 6.58 8.12 -3.60
C GLU A 38 7.01 9.14 -2.55
N THR A 39 7.47 8.67 -1.41
CA THR A 39 8.14 9.46 -0.37
C THR A 39 9.28 8.66 0.25
N SER A 40 10.26 9.37 0.83
CA SER A 40 11.27 8.78 1.73
C SER A 40 10.79 8.70 3.18
N SER A 41 9.62 9.25 3.51
CA SER A 41 9.09 9.30 4.87
C SER A 41 8.19 8.10 5.17
N ALA A 42 8.71 7.14 5.92
CA ALA A 42 7.93 6.00 6.42
C ALA A 42 6.71 6.47 7.23
N TYR A 43 6.88 7.55 7.99
CA TYR A 43 5.81 8.15 8.78
C TYR A 43 4.70 8.67 7.87
N ASP A 44 5.02 9.53 6.90
CA ASP A 44 4.00 10.15 6.05
C ASP A 44 3.29 9.10 5.19
N ALA A 45 4.04 8.13 4.64
CA ALA A 45 3.47 7.02 3.89
C ALA A 45 2.49 6.19 4.74
N ALA A 46 2.92 5.72 5.92
CA ALA A 46 2.06 4.91 6.78
C ALA A 46 0.84 5.72 7.28
N ASN A 47 1.01 7.03 7.54
CA ASN A 47 -0.06 7.89 8.02
C ASN A 47 -1.14 8.10 6.94
N ILE A 48 -0.71 8.41 5.71
CA ILE A 48 -1.61 8.61 4.57
C ILE A 48 -2.33 7.31 4.23
N ALA A 49 -1.61 6.18 4.13
CA ALA A 49 -2.21 4.89 3.81
C ALA A 49 -3.24 4.49 4.88
N THR A 50 -2.86 4.53 6.16
CA THR A 50 -3.78 4.15 7.27
C THR A 50 -5.00 5.07 7.30
N PHE A 51 -4.82 6.38 7.08
CA PHE A 51 -5.92 7.33 7.01
C PHE A 51 -6.88 7.02 5.86
N GLY A 52 -6.35 6.79 4.66
CA GLY A 52 -7.13 6.44 3.48
C GLY A 52 -7.95 5.15 3.70
N ILE A 53 -7.31 4.11 4.23
CA ILE A 53 -7.94 2.83 4.54
C ILE A 53 -9.07 2.98 5.57
N GLU A 54 -8.83 3.71 6.67
CA GLU A 54 -9.81 3.84 7.75
C GLU A 54 -10.98 4.77 7.40
N ASN A 55 -10.81 5.72 6.47
CA ASN A 55 -11.80 6.78 6.21
C ASN A 55 -12.48 6.69 4.84
N THR A 56 -12.06 5.78 3.96
CA THR A 56 -12.63 5.63 2.61
C THR A 56 -13.20 4.23 2.34
N GLY A 57 -14.01 4.14 1.28
CA GLY A 57 -14.58 2.88 0.80
C GLY A 57 -13.73 2.16 -0.26
N VAL A 58 -12.69 2.82 -0.79
CA VAL A 58 -11.86 2.33 -1.89
C VAL A 58 -10.62 1.61 -1.38
N GLU A 59 -10.01 0.77 -2.22
CA GLU A 59 -8.78 0.07 -1.89
C GLU A 59 -7.57 1.00 -1.96
N TRP A 60 -6.75 1.00 -0.91
CA TRP A 60 -5.48 1.70 -0.83
C TRP A 60 -4.32 0.72 -0.87
N LYS A 61 -3.19 1.19 -1.40
CA LYS A 61 -1.91 0.50 -1.49
C LYS A 61 -0.83 1.21 -0.68
N TYR A 62 0.02 0.41 -0.07
CA TYR A 62 1.24 0.80 0.59
C TYR A 62 2.33 -0.20 0.19
N THR A 63 3.36 0.27 -0.50
CA THR A 63 4.51 -0.54 -0.87
C THR A 63 5.77 0.08 -0.26
N ALA A 64 6.59 -0.72 0.40
CA ALA A 64 7.90 -0.32 0.89
C ALA A 64 8.98 -1.11 0.17
N GLY A 65 10.11 -0.47 -0.10
CA GLY A 65 11.17 -1.04 -0.91
C GLY A 65 12.34 -0.10 -1.08
N TYR A 66 13.20 -0.47 -2.01
CA TYR A 66 14.39 0.27 -2.35
C TYR A 66 14.25 0.94 -3.72
N ARG A 67 14.77 2.17 -3.84
CA ARG A 67 15.10 2.78 -5.12
C ARG A 67 16.47 3.42 -4.98
N ASP A 68 17.36 3.10 -5.91
CA ASP A 68 18.74 3.60 -5.92
C ASP A 68 19.47 3.38 -4.59
N GLY A 69 19.21 2.24 -3.92
CA GLY A 69 19.79 1.88 -2.63
C GLY A 69 19.17 2.59 -1.42
N GLU A 70 18.19 3.47 -1.61
CA GLU A 70 17.51 4.17 -0.53
C GLU A 70 16.13 3.57 -0.22
N LYS A 71 15.76 3.54 1.06
CA LYS A 71 14.41 3.15 1.50
C LYS A 71 13.39 4.17 0.98
N LYS A 72 12.42 3.69 0.22
CA LYS A 72 11.31 4.48 -0.36
C LYS A 72 9.97 3.79 -0.07
N TYR A 73 8.92 4.60 -0.12
CA TYR A 73 7.57 4.18 0.18
C TYR A 73 6.64 4.74 -0.89
N ILE A 74 5.86 3.85 -1.50
CA ILE A 74 4.84 4.21 -2.48
C ILE A 74 3.48 4.03 -1.83
N ILE A 75 2.66 5.07 -1.90
CA ILE A 75 1.27 5.04 -1.44
C ILE A 75 0.35 5.40 -2.58
N GLY A 76 -0.86 4.88 -2.56
CA GLY A 76 -1.85 5.27 -3.56
C GLY A 76 -3.13 4.49 -3.50
N ASN A 77 -4.03 4.79 -4.42
CA ASN A 77 -5.28 4.07 -4.61
C ASN A 77 -5.67 4.10 -6.09
N SER A 78 -6.36 3.06 -6.56
CA SER A 78 -6.78 2.95 -7.96
C SER A 78 -8.16 3.56 -8.24
N SER A 79 -8.79 4.16 -7.21
CA SER A 79 -10.20 4.59 -7.19
C SER A 79 -11.23 3.53 -7.64
N ARG A 80 -10.82 2.26 -7.77
CA ARG A 80 -11.67 1.10 -8.09
C ARG A 80 -11.92 0.27 -6.83
N ASP A 81 -13.11 -0.30 -6.76
CA ASP A 81 -13.38 -1.41 -5.85
C ASP A 81 -12.78 -2.69 -6.47
N TYR A 82 -12.08 -3.50 -5.66
CA TYR A 82 -11.57 -4.83 -6.03
C TYR A 82 -10.45 -4.90 -7.10
N SER A 83 -9.72 -3.81 -7.33
CA SER A 83 -8.51 -3.90 -8.16
C SER A 83 -7.54 -2.76 -7.85
N VAL A 84 -6.51 -3.03 -7.04
CA VAL A 84 -5.33 -2.17 -7.00
C VAL A 84 -4.34 -2.64 -8.06
N SER A 85 -4.00 -1.74 -8.99
CA SER A 85 -2.97 -1.99 -10.01
C SER A 85 -1.65 -2.44 -9.35
N THR A 86 -0.95 -3.41 -9.96
CA THR A 86 0.47 -3.60 -9.67
C THR A 86 1.21 -2.29 -9.99
N LEU A 87 2.35 -2.02 -9.34
CA LEU A 87 3.12 -0.80 -9.63
C LEU A 87 3.50 -0.71 -11.12
N GLU A 88 3.85 -1.85 -11.73
CA GLU A 88 4.13 -1.99 -13.17
C GLU A 88 2.90 -1.75 -14.07
N GLY A 89 1.68 -1.93 -13.53
CA GLY A 89 0.43 -1.70 -14.24
C GLY A 89 0.01 -0.23 -14.29
N ILE A 90 0.72 0.66 -13.58
CA ILE A 90 0.45 2.10 -13.59
C ILE A 90 0.98 2.69 -14.89
N ASN A 91 0.15 3.51 -15.56
CA ASN A 91 0.49 4.09 -16.86
C ASN A 91 1.84 4.82 -16.82
N ASN A 92 2.65 4.64 -17.87
CA ASN A 92 4.04 5.11 -17.99
C ASN A 92 5.04 4.52 -16.98
N ASN A 93 4.65 3.52 -16.19
CA ASN A 93 5.51 2.84 -15.21
C ASN A 93 6.36 3.82 -14.37
N PRO A 94 5.73 4.79 -13.68
CA PRO A 94 6.45 5.87 -12.99
C PRO A 94 7.33 5.38 -11.83
N PHE A 95 7.20 4.09 -11.47
CA PHE A 95 7.96 3.45 -10.40
C PHE A 95 8.97 2.42 -10.90
N GLU A 96 9.35 2.48 -12.19
CA GLU A 96 10.43 1.66 -12.75
C GLU A 96 11.69 1.72 -11.88
N GLY A 97 12.34 0.58 -11.68
CA GLY A 97 13.53 0.45 -10.83
C GLY A 97 13.25 0.38 -9.32
N PHE A 98 11.99 0.53 -8.88
CA PHE A 98 11.63 0.27 -7.49
C PHE A 98 11.65 -1.23 -7.19
N GLN A 99 12.30 -1.60 -6.09
CA GLN A 99 12.45 -2.98 -5.63
C GLN A 99 11.60 -3.17 -4.37
N PRO A 100 10.37 -3.70 -4.48
CA PRO A 100 9.50 -3.88 -3.32
C PRO A 100 10.04 -4.96 -2.39
N ILE A 101 9.89 -4.75 -1.07
CA ILE A 101 10.06 -5.77 -0.03
C ILE A 101 8.77 -6.02 0.74
N VAL A 102 7.86 -5.06 0.72
CA VAL A 102 6.52 -5.13 1.31
C VAL A 102 5.53 -4.58 0.31
N ASP A 103 4.47 -5.32 0.03
CA ASP A 103 3.36 -4.84 -0.80
C ASP A 103 2.03 -5.15 -0.09
N ILE A 104 1.39 -4.10 0.44
CA ILE A 104 0.16 -4.19 1.20
C ILE A 104 -0.92 -3.42 0.48
N HIS A 105 -2.10 -4.01 0.34
CA HIS A 105 -3.31 -3.29 -0.03
C HIS A 105 -4.45 -3.57 0.93
N SER A 106 -5.47 -2.72 0.92
CA SER A 106 -6.64 -2.91 1.77
C SER A 106 -7.81 -3.52 1.02
N HIS A 107 -8.57 -4.40 1.67
CA HIS A 107 -9.88 -4.82 1.19
C HIS A 107 -10.99 -4.17 2.04
N PRO A 108 -12.00 -3.55 1.41
CA PRO A 108 -13.10 -2.93 2.14
C PRO A 108 -14.08 -3.95 2.72
N SER A 109 -14.15 -5.18 2.19
CA SER A 109 -15.19 -6.16 2.57
C SER A 109 -14.73 -7.61 2.71
N THR A 110 -13.49 -7.95 2.36
CA THR A 110 -13.00 -9.35 2.33
C THR A 110 -11.71 -9.52 3.13
N GLN A 111 -11.59 -10.66 3.81
CA GLN A 111 -10.39 -11.04 4.55
C GLN A 111 -9.44 -11.84 3.67
N GLY A 112 -8.14 -11.50 3.74
CA GLY A 112 -7.10 -12.19 2.97
C GLY A 112 -7.13 -11.88 1.48
N ALA A 113 -6.17 -12.45 0.78
CA ALA A 113 -5.98 -12.26 -0.66
C ALA A 113 -7.03 -13.01 -1.50
N SER A 114 -7.43 -12.37 -2.60
CA SER A 114 -8.16 -13.01 -3.70
C SER A 114 -7.23 -13.90 -4.53
N GLU A 115 -7.80 -14.72 -5.43
CA GLU A 115 -6.99 -15.46 -6.41
C GLU A 115 -6.15 -14.53 -7.29
N HIS A 116 -6.67 -13.36 -7.65
CA HIS A 116 -5.96 -12.38 -8.45
C HIS A 116 -4.75 -11.80 -7.71
N ASP A 117 -4.91 -11.50 -6.41
CA ASP A 117 -3.80 -11.03 -5.57
C ASP A 117 -2.67 -12.07 -5.50
N MET A 118 -3.03 -13.35 -5.30
CA MET A 118 -2.06 -14.44 -5.25
C MET A 118 -1.35 -14.63 -6.61
N LEU A 119 -2.08 -14.50 -7.72
CA LEU A 119 -1.48 -14.52 -9.06
C LEU A 119 -0.46 -13.38 -9.23
N ASN A 120 -0.76 -12.18 -8.75
CA ASN A 120 0.12 -11.01 -8.81
C ASN A 120 1.38 -11.14 -7.93
N ALA A 121 1.34 -11.99 -6.92
CA ALA A 121 2.49 -12.33 -6.07
C ALA A 121 3.40 -13.42 -6.68
N LYS A 122 2.97 -14.10 -7.75
CA LYS A 122 3.74 -15.20 -8.34
C LYS A 122 5.06 -14.68 -8.93
N GLY A 123 6.16 -15.34 -8.57
CA GLY A 123 7.51 -15.01 -9.06
C GLY A 123 8.19 -13.84 -8.35
N LYS A 124 7.51 -13.16 -7.42
CA LYS A 124 8.06 -12.06 -6.61
C LYS A 124 8.59 -12.57 -5.28
N ASN A 125 9.68 -13.32 -5.35
CA ASN A 125 10.36 -13.83 -4.16
C ASN A 125 10.97 -12.67 -3.36
N GLY A 126 11.05 -12.80 -2.03
CA GLY A 126 11.56 -11.73 -1.13
C GLY A 126 10.55 -10.64 -0.78
N VAL A 127 9.41 -10.56 -1.49
CA VAL A 127 8.35 -9.59 -1.18
C VAL A 127 7.36 -10.17 -0.18
N SER A 128 7.15 -9.46 0.92
CA SER A 128 6.08 -9.76 1.88
C SER A 128 4.78 -9.11 1.44
N PHE A 129 3.80 -9.93 1.06
CA PHE A 129 2.48 -9.47 0.63
C PHE A 129 1.46 -9.51 1.76
N GLY A 130 0.53 -8.55 1.79
CA GLY A 130 -0.56 -8.60 2.76
C GLY A 130 -1.81 -7.83 2.38
N VAL A 131 -2.96 -8.32 2.86
CA VAL A 131 -4.24 -7.63 2.77
C VAL A 131 -4.60 -7.04 4.13
N TYR A 132 -4.69 -5.72 4.23
CA TYR A 132 -5.22 -5.05 5.41
C TYR A 132 -6.75 -5.04 5.37
N PHE A 133 -7.38 -5.76 6.30
CA PHE A 133 -8.82 -5.77 6.44
C PHE A 133 -9.26 -4.80 7.54
N LYS A 134 -9.97 -3.73 7.14
CA LYS A 134 -10.27 -2.61 8.03
C LYS A 134 -11.23 -2.94 9.16
N ASP A 135 -12.24 -3.78 8.92
CA ASP A 135 -13.33 -4.01 9.89
C ASP A 135 -12.82 -4.64 11.19
N ASN A 136 -11.77 -5.45 11.11
CA ASN A 136 -11.16 -6.07 12.29
C ASN A 136 -9.71 -5.64 12.54
N LYS A 137 -9.20 -4.68 11.75
CA LYS A 137 -7.84 -4.12 11.86
C LYS A 137 -6.75 -5.19 11.83
N THR A 138 -6.80 -6.08 10.84
CA THR A 138 -5.83 -7.19 10.71
C THR A 138 -5.16 -7.15 9.34
N LEU A 139 -3.84 -7.26 9.33
CA LEU A 139 -3.07 -7.58 8.13
C LEU A 139 -3.03 -9.10 7.97
N TYR A 140 -3.52 -9.59 6.83
CA TYR A 140 -3.45 -10.99 6.44
C TYR A 140 -2.33 -11.17 5.43
N GLU A 141 -1.22 -11.77 5.87
CA GLU A 141 -0.11 -12.08 4.96
C GLU A 141 -0.52 -13.18 3.99
N TYR A 142 -0.08 -13.09 2.74
CA TYR A 142 -0.38 -14.09 1.72
C TYR A 142 0.83 -14.36 0.83
N ASN A 143 0.75 -15.43 0.04
CA ASN A 143 1.68 -15.69 -1.05
C ASN A 143 0.93 -16.17 -2.29
N SER A 144 1.64 -16.61 -3.31
CA SER A 144 1.05 -17.06 -4.57
C SER A 144 0.19 -18.33 -4.50
N VAL A 145 0.07 -18.95 -3.32
CA VAL A 145 -0.63 -20.23 -3.11
C VAL A 145 -1.68 -20.13 -1.99
N ARG A 146 -1.41 -19.35 -0.94
CA ARG A 146 -2.26 -19.25 0.25
C ARG A 146 -2.66 -17.81 0.50
N SER A 147 -3.97 -17.57 0.63
CA SER A 147 -4.57 -16.26 0.86
C SER A 147 -4.39 -15.71 2.28
N ASN A 148 -4.02 -16.58 3.23
CA ASN A 148 -3.77 -16.24 4.62
C ASN A 148 -2.73 -17.19 5.22
N LEU A 149 -1.49 -16.72 5.32
CA LEU A 149 -0.38 -17.41 5.96
C LEU A 149 -0.32 -17.09 7.45
N ASN A 150 -0.40 -15.79 7.75
CA ASN A 150 -0.35 -15.23 9.09
C ASN A 150 -1.34 -14.07 9.20
N SER A 151 -1.77 -13.79 10.42
CA SER A 151 -2.68 -12.69 10.73
C SER A 151 -2.06 -11.81 11.82
N ILE A 152 -1.92 -10.52 11.55
CA ILE A 152 -1.24 -9.55 12.42
C ILE A 152 -2.21 -8.43 12.76
N LYS A 153 -2.46 -8.16 14.04
CA LYS A 153 -3.26 -7.01 14.45
C LYS A 153 -2.52 -5.71 14.21
N MET A 154 -3.20 -4.78 13.54
CA MET A 154 -2.69 -3.48 13.14
C MET A 154 -3.59 -2.38 13.71
N ASN A 155 -3.38 -2.09 15.00
CA ASN A 155 -4.23 -1.16 15.74
C ASN A 155 -3.94 0.31 15.39
N SER A 156 -2.78 0.57 14.80
CA SER A 156 -2.31 1.91 14.46
C SER A 156 -1.34 1.91 13.29
N MET A 157 -1.11 3.09 12.72
CA MET A 157 -0.01 3.38 11.79
C MET A 157 1.35 2.88 12.29
N LEU A 158 1.60 2.95 13.62
CA LEU A 158 2.87 2.51 14.20
C LEU A 158 3.09 1.01 14.01
N ASP A 159 2.02 0.21 13.99
CA ASP A 159 2.12 -1.23 13.76
C ASP A 159 2.49 -1.53 12.31
N LEU A 160 1.96 -0.76 11.35
CA LEU A 160 2.39 -0.82 9.94
C LEU A 160 3.86 -0.46 9.78
N MET A 161 4.32 0.63 10.42
CA MET A 161 5.74 1.01 10.38
C MET A 161 6.65 -0.05 11.00
N ARG A 162 6.29 -0.59 12.17
CA ARG A 162 7.04 -1.66 12.84
C ARG A 162 7.12 -2.91 11.97
N TYR A 163 6.02 -3.28 11.34
CA TYR A 163 5.98 -4.39 10.40
C TYR A 163 6.94 -4.14 9.24
N THR A 164 6.87 -2.98 8.59
CA THR A 164 7.77 -2.63 7.49
C THR A 164 9.24 -2.64 7.89
N PHE A 165 9.60 -2.07 9.03
CA PHE A 165 11.00 -2.05 9.48
C PHE A 165 11.53 -3.44 9.83
N ARG A 166 10.68 -4.30 10.40
CA ARG A 166 11.04 -5.71 10.60
C ARG A 166 11.34 -6.39 9.25
N LYS A 167 10.52 -6.14 8.23
CA LYS A 167 10.73 -6.69 6.88
C LYS A 167 11.99 -6.17 6.18
N TYR A 168 12.36 -4.92 6.40
CA TYR A 168 13.66 -4.42 5.97
C TYR A 168 14.80 -5.20 6.62
N ASN A 169 14.77 -5.35 7.96
CA ASN A 169 15.84 -6.05 8.67
C ASN A 169 15.96 -7.53 8.29
N GLU A 170 14.83 -8.21 8.06
CA GLU A 170 14.81 -9.60 7.58
C GLU A 170 15.48 -9.72 6.20
N ASN A 171 15.29 -8.74 5.30
CA ASN A 171 15.93 -8.76 3.98
C ASN A 171 17.41 -8.33 4.03
N ASP A 172 17.74 -7.34 4.87
CA ASP A 172 19.11 -6.84 5.02
C ASP A 172 20.06 -7.89 5.66
N GLU A 173 19.53 -8.92 6.33
CA GLU A 173 20.29 -10.05 6.90
C GLU A 173 20.51 -11.22 5.89
N GLU A 174 19.82 -11.21 4.74
CA GLU A 174 19.92 -12.25 3.71
C GLU A 174 20.94 -11.92 2.59
N GLU A 175 21.52 -10.71 2.58
CA GLU A 175 22.61 -10.25 1.68
C GLU A 175 24.01 -10.35 2.31
#